data_AF-A0A841E4K3-F1
#
_entry.id   AF-A0A841E4K3-F1
#
_cell.length_a   1.000
_cell.length_b   1.000
_cell.length_c   1.000
_cell.angle_alpha   90.00
_cell.angle_beta   90.00
_cell.angle_gamma   90.00
#
_symmetry.space_group_name_H-M   'P 1'
#
loop_
_entity.id
_entity.type
_entity.pdbx_description
1 polymer ?
#
loop_
_entity_poly.entity_id
_entity_poly.type
_entity_poly.pdbx_seq_one_letter_code
_entity_poly.pdbx_strand_id
1 'polypeptide(L)'
;MEKHGRHLGLGCGPLIDIAVHGFILDTVNYREFCRRHFGGFLEHVPEIEFKYDGSVMKTAQIIEGSGFRIDWPLWERDGATCTPCYHGSDCH
;
A
#
# COMPACT_ATOMS: atom_id res chain seq x y z
N MET A 1 2.25 -9.35 6.62
CA MET A 1 1.39 -10.26 7.43
C MET A 1 1.26 -9.79 8.86
N GLU A 2 2.31 -9.74 9.69
CA GLU A 2 2.19 -9.36 11.12
C GLU A 2 1.54 -8.00 11.40
N LYS A 3 1.53 -7.09 10.43
CA LYS A 3 0.93 -5.75 10.55
C LYS A 3 -0.47 -5.63 9.94
N HIS A 4 -0.99 -6.70 9.34
CA HIS A 4 -2.35 -6.76 8.79
C HIS A 4 -3.39 -6.76 9.92
N GLY A 5 -4.55 -6.09 9.73
CA GLY A 5 -5.59 -5.96 10.75
C GLY A 5 -5.32 -4.89 11.81
N ARG A 6 -4.24 -4.10 11.66
CA ARG A 6 -3.85 -3.06 12.63
C ARG A 6 -4.26 -1.65 12.23
N HIS A 7 -4.92 -1.49 11.08
CA HIS A 7 -5.45 -0.21 10.60
C HIS A 7 -4.43 0.95 10.67
N LEU A 8 -3.20 0.70 10.20
CA LEU A 8 -2.08 1.65 10.36
C LEU A 8 -2.19 2.93 9.51
N GLY A 9 -3.22 3.02 8.64
CA GLY A 9 -3.38 4.11 7.68
C GLY A 9 -2.21 4.13 6.69
N LEU A 10 -1.92 2.97 6.09
CA LEU A 10 -0.88 2.87 5.07
C LEU A 10 -1.37 3.49 3.77
N GLY A 11 -0.44 4.08 3.02
CA GLY A 11 -0.72 4.78 1.77
C GLY A 11 0.52 4.84 0.90
N CYS A 12 0.31 5.07 -0.38
CA CYS A 12 1.40 5.23 -1.34
C CYS A 12 1.20 6.50 -2.17
N GLY A 13 2.31 7.04 -2.67
CA GLY A 13 2.27 8.17 -3.59
C GLY A 13 1.86 7.73 -5.00
N PRO A 14 1.30 8.62 -5.84
CA PRO A 14 0.84 8.32 -7.19
C PRO A 14 1.79 7.44 -8.03
N LEU A 15 3.10 7.70 -7.99
CA LEU A 15 4.03 6.88 -8.76
C LEU A 15 4.12 5.42 -8.27
N ILE A 16 4.10 5.20 -6.95
CA ILE A 16 4.12 3.85 -6.36
C ILE A 16 2.77 3.17 -6.55
N ASP A 17 1.68 3.93 -6.48
CA ASP A 17 0.31 3.47 -6.65
C ASP A 17 0.08 2.79 -8.00
N ILE A 18 0.71 3.28 -9.08
CA ILE A 18 0.69 2.64 -10.40
C ILE A 18 1.20 1.20 -10.32
N ALA A 19 2.30 0.96 -9.59
CA ALA A 19 2.88 -0.36 -9.46
C ALA A 19 2.01 -1.28 -8.58
N VAL A 20 1.43 -0.75 -7.49
CA VAL A 20 0.50 -1.49 -6.63
C VAL A 20 -0.74 -1.93 -7.42
N HIS A 21 -1.33 -1.02 -8.20
CA HIS A 21 -2.47 -1.35 -9.07
C HIS A 21 -2.08 -2.33 -10.17
N GLY A 22 -0.89 -2.17 -10.78
CA GLY A 22 -0.37 -3.13 -11.76
C GLY A 22 -0.26 -4.55 -11.17
N PHE A 23 0.22 -4.67 -9.93
CA PHE A 23 0.30 -5.94 -9.23
C PHE A 23 -1.09 -6.54 -8.94
N ILE A 24 -2.05 -5.73 -8.47
CA ILE A 24 -3.43 -6.18 -8.20
C ILE A 24 -4.11 -6.68 -9.48
N LEU A 25 -3.91 -5.97 -10.61
CA LEU A 25 -4.48 -6.32 -11.91
C LEU A 25 -3.86 -7.58 -12.52
N ASP A 26 -2.64 -7.96 -12.12
CA ASP A 26 -2.08 -9.29 -12.39
C ASP A 26 -2.75 -10.34 -11.48
N THR A 27 -4.04 -10.58 -11.74
CA THR A 27 -4.92 -11.29 -10.81
C THR A 27 -4.48 -12.72 -10.47
N VAL A 28 -3.68 -13.37 -11.30
CA VAL A 28 -3.13 -14.71 -10.99
C VAL A 28 -2.06 -14.58 -9.90
N ASN A 29 -1.10 -13.69 -10.09
CA ASN A 29 -0.03 -13.45 -9.12
C ASN A 29 -0.57 -12.83 -7.83
N TYR A 30 -1.48 -11.86 -7.94
CA TYR A 30 -2.11 -11.24 -6.76
C TYR A 30 -2.90 -12.25 -5.94
N ARG A 31 -3.72 -13.09 -6.58
CA ARG A 31 -4.50 -14.12 -5.87
C ARG A 31 -3.61 -15.14 -5.17
N GLU A 32 -2.53 -15.58 -5.79
CA GLU A 32 -1.58 -16.49 -5.16
C GLU A 32 -0.85 -15.84 -3.99
N PHE A 33 -0.43 -14.58 -4.14
CA PHE A 33 0.16 -13.80 -3.05
C PHE A 33 -0.80 -13.67 -1.86
N CYS A 34 -2.05 -13.26 -2.12
CA CYS A 34 -3.10 -13.15 -1.12
C CYS A 34 -3.35 -14.49 -0.41
N ARG A 35 -3.49 -15.59 -1.17
CA ARG A 35 -3.67 -16.93 -0.60
C ARG A 35 -2.49 -17.35 0.29
N ARG A 36 -1.26 -17.12 -0.16
CA ARG A 36 -0.03 -17.49 0.56
C ARG A 36 0.13 -16.74 1.87
N HIS A 37 -0.23 -15.45 1.90
CA HIS A 37 0.09 -14.56 3.01
C HIS A 37 -1.11 -14.16 3.89
N PHE A 38 -2.33 -14.30 3.39
CA PHE A 38 -3.53 -13.80 4.06
C PHE A 38 -4.64 -14.85 4.13
N GLY A 39 -4.43 -16.05 3.55
CA GLY A 39 -5.39 -17.15 3.58
C GLY A 39 -6.61 -16.97 2.68
N GLY A 40 -6.72 -15.84 1.99
CA GLY A 40 -7.84 -15.49 1.11
C GLY A 40 -7.51 -14.25 0.27
N PHE A 41 -8.36 -13.95 -0.71
CA PHE A 41 -8.23 -12.78 -1.57
C PHE A 41 -8.49 -11.50 -0.76
N LEU A 42 -7.63 -10.49 -0.90
CA LEU A 42 -7.87 -9.16 -0.32
C LEU A 42 -8.57 -8.30 -1.36
N GLU A 43 -9.71 -7.73 -0.97
CA GLU A 43 -10.48 -6.86 -1.87
C GLU A 43 -9.84 -5.46 -1.92
N HIS A 44 -9.50 -5.02 -3.13
CA HIS A 44 -9.10 -3.64 -3.38
C HIS A 44 -10.35 -2.78 -3.60
N VAL A 45 -10.53 -1.75 -2.77
CA VAL A 45 -11.65 -0.82 -2.86
C VAL A 45 -11.10 0.59 -3.02
N PRO A 46 -11.04 1.13 -4.27
CA PRO A 46 -10.56 2.49 -4.48
C PRO A 46 -11.54 3.51 -3.90
N GLU A 47 -11.00 4.57 -3.32
CA GLU A 47 -11.75 5.79 -2.98
C GLU A 47 -11.59 6.84 -4.09
N ILE A 48 -12.39 7.89 -4.01
CA ILE A 48 -12.33 9.04 -4.93
C ILE A 48 -11.47 10.18 -4.35
N GLU A 49 -11.36 10.28 -3.02
CA GLU A 49 -10.73 11.42 -2.35
C GLU A 49 -9.25 11.18 -1.99
N PHE A 50 -8.39 12.05 -2.50
CA PHE A 50 -6.96 12.06 -2.20
C PHE A 50 -6.71 12.55 -0.78
N LYS A 51 -5.65 12.01 -0.16
CA LYS A 51 -5.25 12.33 1.21
C LYS A 51 -3.90 13.05 1.20
N TYR A 52 -3.72 13.95 2.15
CA TYR A 52 -2.50 14.74 2.30
C TYR A 52 -2.05 14.72 3.77
N ASP A 53 -2.00 13.53 4.36
CA ASP A 53 -1.82 13.30 5.79
C ASP A 53 -0.43 12.74 6.18
N GLY A 54 0.49 12.63 5.20
CA GLY A 54 1.83 12.09 5.41
C GLY A 54 1.90 10.56 5.51
N SER A 55 0.79 9.86 5.24
CA SER A 55 0.72 8.38 5.25
C SER A 55 1.74 7.71 4.31
N VAL A 56 2.09 8.35 3.18
CA VAL A 56 3.10 7.83 2.24
C VAL A 56 4.46 7.66 2.91
N MET A 57 4.97 8.71 3.55
CA MET A 57 6.27 8.66 4.23
C MET A 57 6.24 7.74 5.45
N LYS A 58 5.11 7.72 6.19
CA LYS A 58 4.90 6.78 7.30
C LYS A 58 4.97 5.32 6.81
N THR A 59 4.41 5.04 5.63
CA THR A 59 4.44 3.71 5.03
C THR A 59 5.86 3.29 4.65
N ALA A 60 6.65 4.19 4.04
CA ALA A 60 8.06 3.96 3.73
C ALA A 60 8.85 3.54 4.99
N GLN A 61 8.68 4.28 6.09
CA GLN A 61 9.33 4.01 7.37
C GLN A 61 8.91 2.67 7.97
N ILE A 62 7.62 2.31 7.89
CA ILE A 62 7.11 1.02 8.37
C ILE A 62 7.71 -0.14 7.57
N ILE A 63 7.87 0.03 6.25
CA ILE A 63 8.49 -0.96 5.36
C ILE A 63 9.98 -1.09 5.67
N GLU A 64 10.71 0.02 5.83
CA GLU A 64 12.12 0.01 6.24
C GLU A 64 12.31 -0.70 7.58
N GLY A 65 11.50 -0.35 8.59
CA GLY A 65 11.50 -1.00 9.90
C GLY A 65 11.06 -2.47 9.88
N SER A 66 10.59 -2.98 8.74
CA SER A 66 10.31 -4.41 8.51
C SER A 66 11.48 -5.14 7.83
N GLY A 67 12.60 -4.46 7.60
CA GLY A 67 13.82 -5.03 7.02
C GLY A 67 13.95 -4.91 5.50
N PHE A 68 13.05 -4.17 4.83
CA PHE A 68 13.14 -3.92 3.40
C PHE A 68 14.01 -2.70 3.10
N ARG A 69 14.76 -2.77 1.99
CA ARG A 69 15.47 -1.59 1.48
C ARG A 69 14.48 -0.64 0.82
N ILE A 70 14.53 0.63 1.21
CA ILE A 70 13.74 1.70 0.60
C ILE A 70 14.55 2.44 -0.46
N ASP A 71 13.91 2.73 -1.58
CA ASP A 71 14.35 3.74 -2.55
C ASP A 71 13.77 5.10 -2.14
N TRP A 72 14.50 5.84 -1.30
CA TRP A 72 14.01 7.11 -0.75
C TRP A 72 13.65 8.14 -1.83
N PRO A 73 14.46 8.35 -2.88
CA PRO A 73 14.07 9.22 -4.00
C PRO A 73 12.71 8.86 -4.63
N LEU A 74 12.37 7.57 -4.74
CA LEU A 74 11.07 7.14 -5.25
C LEU A 74 9.92 7.52 -4.29
N TRP A 75 10.10 7.27 -2.99
CA TRP A 75 9.06 7.53 -1.97
C TRP A 75 8.87 9.03 -1.71
N GLU A 76 9.93 9.83 -1.76
CA GLU A 76 9.89 11.27 -1.52
C GLU A 76 9.25 12.04 -2.68
N ARG A 77 9.35 11.53 -3.93
CA ARG A 77 8.88 12.22 -5.14
C ARG A 77 7.45 12.73 -5.03
N ASP A 78 6.55 11.89 -4.53
CA ASP A 78 5.15 12.23 -4.28
C ASP A 78 4.75 12.01 -2.82
N GLY A 79 5.71 12.07 -1.89
CA GLY A 79 5.52 11.71 -0.48
C GLY A 79 4.49 12.54 0.28
N ALA A 80 4.13 13.72 -0.24
CA ALA A 80 3.08 14.58 0.30
C ALA A 80 1.67 14.26 -0.25
N THR A 81 1.56 13.49 -1.32
CA THR A 81 0.31 13.20 -2.03
C THR A 81 -0.02 11.72 -1.85
N CYS A 82 -1.00 11.39 -1.01
CA CYS A 82 -1.46 10.02 -0.85
C CYS A 82 -2.60 9.71 -1.81
N THR A 83 -2.56 8.52 -2.42
CA THR A 83 -3.63 8.01 -3.29
C THR A 83 -4.88 7.60 -2.51
N PRO A 84 -6.05 7.59 -3.16
CA PRO A 84 -7.33 7.41 -2.49
C PRO A 84 -7.59 5.92 -2.22
N CYS A 85 -7.05 5.39 -1.11
CA CYS A 85 -7.39 4.06 -0.61
C CYS A 85 -8.24 4.16 0.67
N TYR A 86 -9.21 3.25 0.87
CA TYR A 86 -10.21 3.39 1.93
C TYR A 86 -9.62 3.46 3.34
N HIS A 87 -9.99 4.50 4.10
CA HIS A 87 -9.44 4.75 5.44
C HIS A 87 -9.67 3.58 6.38
N GLY A 88 -8.60 3.11 7.01
CA GLY A 88 -8.68 2.05 8.02
C GLY A 88 -9.15 0.71 7.46
N SER A 89 -9.27 0.53 6.14
CA SER A 89 -9.38 -0.81 5.60
C SER A 89 -8.01 -1.46 5.50
N ASP A 90 -8.01 -2.78 5.62
CA ASP A 90 -6.87 -3.60 5.25
C ASP A 90 -6.91 -3.92 3.75
N CYS A 91 -7.29 -2.95 2.90
CA CYS A 91 -7.51 -3.16 1.47
C CYS A 91 -6.23 -3.45 0.65
N HIS A 92 -5.09 -3.64 1.32
CA HIS A 92 -3.81 -4.05 0.74
C HIS A 92 -2.98 -4.89 1.73
#